data_AF-A0A2W1DL97-F1
#
_entry.id   AF-A0A2W1DL97-F1
#
_cell.length_a   1.000
_cell.length_b   1.000
_cell.length_c   1.000
_cell.angle_alpha   90.00
_cell.angle_beta   90.00
_cell.angle_gamma   90.00
#
_symmetry.space_group_name_H-M   'P 1'
#
loop_
_entity.id
_entity.type
_entity.pdbx_description
1 polymer ?
#
loop_
_entity_poly.entity_id
_entity_poly.type
_entity_poly.pdbx_seq_one_letter_code
_entity_poly.pdbx_strand_id
1 'polypeptide(L)'
;MEALSGIASGMAVVSLAIQLVGTVSTIKTFIRNVKDSRKELERLIDLLERLEGLLEDIRDLLERQSSMGHYLPMPSMTIFRNLQSCEKTLQTLNELVEKLGTSMSLAGTASTRLKSGLKIGMKTKGIADMEVRIDREINYLHICLGANLSAIS
;
A
#
# COMPACT_ATOMS: atom_id res chain seq x y z
N MET A 1 -9.57 -28.69 15.64
CA MET A 1 -9.82 -27.86 14.43
C MET A 1 -8.55 -27.04 14.18
N GLU A 2 -7.46 -27.71 13.81
CA GLU A 2 -6.13 -27.11 13.68
C GLU A 2 -5.47 -27.66 12.41
N ALA A 3 -5.93 -27.19 11.26
CA ALA A 3 -5.31 -27.50 9.96
C ALA A 3 -5.45 -26.35 8.95
N LEU A 4 -5.88 -25.17 9.40
CA LEU A 4 -5.98 -23.97 8.55
C LEU A 4 -4.93 -22.89 8.88
N SER A 5 -4.18 -23.04 9.98
CA SER A 5 -3.29 -21.99 10.50
C SER A 5 -1.80 -22.18 10.17
N GLY A 6 -1.39 -23.33 9.62
CA GLY A 6 0.02 -23.68 9.41
C GLY A 6 0.59 -23.40 8.02
N ILE A 7 -0.24 -22.92 7.07
CA ILE A 7 0.14 -22.76 5.66
C ILE A 7 -0.40 -21.43 5.10
N ALA A 8 -0.22 -20.32 5.84
CA ALA A 8 0.05 -19.08 5.12
C ALA A 8 1.48 -19.22 4.61
N SER A 9 1.67 -19.93 3.50
CA SER A 9 3.01 -20.24 2.98
C SER A 9 3.80 -18.94 2.83
N GLY A 10 5.11 -18.96 3.10
CA GLY A 10 5.94 -17.75 2.92
C GLY A 10 5.74 -17.10 1.54
N MET A 11 5.43 -17.92 0.53
CA MET A 11 5.02 -17.49 -0.81
C MET A 11 3.77 -16.61 -0.86
N ALA A 12 2.75 -16.89 -0.04
CA ALA A 12 1.54 -16.05 0.03
C ALA A 12 1.86 -14.67 0.60
N VAL A 13 2.75 -14.59 1.59
CA VAL A 13 3.18 -13.33 2.20
C VAL A 13 4.01 -12.51 1.23
N VAL A 14 4.95 -13.15 0.52
CA VAL A 14 5.76 -12.52 -0.55
C VAL A 14 4.87 -12.00 -1.69
N SER A 15 3.94 -12.83 -2.17
CA SER A 15 3.02 -12.44 -3.25
C SER A 15 2.18 -11.23 -2.88
N LEU A 16 1.70 -11.17 -1.64
CA LEU A 16 0.93 -10.02 -1.16
C LEU A 16 1.79 -8.75 -1.14
N ALA A 17 3.04 -8.81 -0.66
CA ALA A 17 3.95 -7.66 -0.69
C ALA A 17 4.19 -7.15 -2.12
N ILE A 18 4.41 -8.06 -3.08
CA ILE A 18 4.58 -7.71 -4.51
C ILE A 18 3.33 -7.02 -5.07
N GLN A 19 2.13 -7.54 -4.77
CA GLN A 19 0.87 -6.95 -5.21
C GLN A 19 0.71 -5.53 -4.66
N LEU A 20 1.03 -5.31 -3.38
CA LEU A 20 0.92 -4.00 -2.74
C LEU A 20 1.89 -2.97 -3.37
N VAL A 21 3.13 -3.36 -3.68
CA VAL A 21 4.07 -2.51 -4.42
C VAL A 21 3.47 -2.08 -5.76
N GLY A 22 2.90 -3.02 -6.51
CA GLY A 22 2.23 -2.73 -7.79
C GLY A 22 1.04 -1.78 -7.65
N THR A 23 0.21 -1.97 -6.63
CA THR A 23 -0.93 -1.08 -6.32
C THR A 23 -0.45 0.33 -5.97
N VAL A 24 0.57 0.46 -5.12
CA VAL A 24 1.15 1.76 -4.75
C VAL A 24 1.71 2.49 -5.97
N SER A 25 2.45 1.80 -6.84
CA SER A 25 3.00 2.37 -8.07
C SER A 25 1.90 2.88 -9.02
N THR A 26 0.81 2.12 -9.16
CA THR A 26 -0.37 2.50 -9.97
C THR A 26 -1.02 3.77 -9.43
N ILE A 27 -1.28 3.83 -8.13
CA ILE A 27 -1.89 4.99 -7.47
C ILE A 27 -1.01 6.24 -7.63
N LYS A 28 0.30 6.13 -7.36
CA LYS A 28 1.24 7.25 -7.54
C LYS A 28 1.24 7.78 -8.97
N THR A 29 1.27 6.89 -9.95
CA THR A 29 1.26 7.25 -11.37
C THR A 29 -0.01 8.02 -11.73
N PHE A 30 -1.17 7.56 -11.26
CA PHE A 30 -2.42 8.30 -11.44
C PHE A 30 -2.37 9.70 -10.82
N ILE A 31 -1.97 9.81 -9.55
CA ILE A 31 -1.90 11.11 -8.86
C ILE A 31 -0.95 12.07 -9.59
N ARG A 32 0.21 11.58 -10.06
CA ARG A 32 1.18 12.36 -10.85
C ARG A 32 0.63 12.80 -12.21
N ASN A 33 -0.15 11.96 -12.89
CA ASN A 33 -0.73 12.29 -14.19
C ASN A 33 -1.86 13.32 -14.09
N VAL A 34 -2.51 13.42 -12.93
CA VAL A 34 -3.59 14.38 -12.68
C VAL A 34 -3.06 15.75 -12.23
N LYS A 35 -1.74 15.90 -12.10
CA LYS A 35 -1.14 16.98 -11.32
C LYS A 35 -1.33 18.38 -11.95
N ASP A 36 -2.05 19.19 -11.18
CA ASP A 36 -1.92 20.65 -11.11
C ASP A 36 -1.68 20.98 -9.61
N SER A 37 -0.41 21.02 -9.21
CA SER A 37 0.23 21.44 -7.93
C SER A 37 -0.56 21.48 -6.59
N ARG A 38 -1.36 20.48 -6.21
CA ARG A 38 -1.94 20.43 -4.85
C ARG A 38 -0.96 19.80 -3.85
N LYS A 39 -0.54 20.57 -2.85
CA LYS A 39 0.39 20.13 -1.79
C LYS A 39 -0.07 18.86 -1.07
N GLU A 40 -1.38 18.67 -0.89
CA GLU A 40 -1.94 17.47 -0.27
C GLU A 40 -1.65 16.19 -1.07
N LEU A 41 -1.69 16.28 -2.40
CA LEU A 41 -1.39 15.14 -3.27
C LEU A 41 0.10 14.83 -3.29
N GLU A 42 0.95 15.84 -3.14
CA GLU A 42 2.39 15.65 -2.98
C GLU A 42 2.70 14.92 -1.66
N ARG A 43 2.11 15.35 -0.54
CA ARG A 43 2.26 14.63 0.74
C ARG A 43 1.79 13.19 0.65
N LEU A 44 0.68 12.94 -0.04
CA LEU A 44 0.18 11.58 -0.27
C LEU A 44 1.15 10.75 -1.12
N ILE A 45 1.75 11.32 -2.16
CA ILE A 45 2.80 10.65 -2.94
C ILE A 45 4.01 10.32 -2.06
N ASP A 46 4.48 11.26 -1.24
CA ASP A 46 5.64 11.05 -0.36
C ASP A 46 5.38 9.89 0.63
N LEU A 47 4.16 9.79 1.18
CA LEU A 47 3.76 8.67 2.04
C LEU A 47 3.70 7.35 1.27
N LEU A 48 3.18 7.37 0.05
CA LEU A 48 3.12 6.19 -0.81
C LEU A 48 4.52 5.70 -1.21
N GLU A 49 5.47 6.60 -1.48
CA GLU A 49 6.87 6.24 -1.75
C GLU A 49 7.55 5.59 -0.55
N ARG A 50 7.30 6.10 0.66
CA ARG A 50 7.79 5.48 1.90
C ARG A 50 7.18 4.10 2.13
N LEU A 51 5.88 3.95 1.88
CA LEU A 51 5.20 2.66 2.00
C LEU A 51 5.73 1.65 0.99
N GLU A 52 5.96 2.06 -0.26
CA GLU A 52 6.54 1.22 -1.31
C GLU A 52 7.92 0.69 -0.89
N GLY A 53 8.83 1.56 -0.46
CA GLY A 53 10.16 1.15 -0.02
C GLY A 53 10.09 0.15 1.14
N LEU A 54 9.19 0.36 2.10
CA LEU A 54 9.00 -0.58 3.22
C LEU A 54 8.43 -1.92 2.76
N LEU A 55 7.53 -1.93 1.77
CA LEU A 55 7.01 -3.17 1.19
C LEU A 55 8.08 -3.92 0.39
N GLU A 56 8.98 -3.21 -0.28
CA GLU A 56 10.17 -3.79 -0.93
C GLU A 56 11.13 -4.41 0.09
N ASP A 57 11.45 -3.70 1.17
CA ASP A 57 12.27 -4.23 2.26
C ASP A 57 11.67 -5.51 2.88
N ILE A 58 10.36 -5.50 3.10
CA ILE A 58 9.63 -6.68 3.60
C ILE A 58 9.72 -7.81 2.57
N ARG A 59 9.45 -7.54 1.30
CA ARG A 59 9.56 -8.55 0.24
C ARG A 59 10.96 -9.18 0.22
N ASP A 60 12.01 -8.38 0.21
CA ASP A 60 13.40 -8.85 0.19
C ASP A 60 13.73 -9.71 1.41
N LEU A 61 13.28 -9.30 2.60
CA LEU A 61 13.43 -10.10 3.82
C LEU A 61 12.72 -11.46 3.70
N LEU A 62 11.46 -11.45 3.23
CA LEU A 62 10.64 -12.66 3.11
C LEU A 62 11.19 -13.62 2.04
N GLU A 63 11.66 -13.10 0.91
CA GLU A 63 12.34 -13.89 -0.14
C GLU A 63 13.62 -14.54 0.39
N ARG A 64 14.42 -13.79 1.18
CA ARG A 64 15.60 -14.32 1.87
C ARG A 64 15.24 -15.41 2.88
N GLN A 65 14.22 -15.21 3.71
CA GLN A 65 13.76 -16.23 4.66
C GLN A 65 13.26 -17.49 3.94
N SER A 66 12.53 -17.33 2.83
CA SER A 66 12.03 -18.45 2.02
C SER A 66 13.16 -19.24 1.35
N SER A 67 14.18 -18.55 0.84
CA SER A 67 15.33 -19.19 0.17
C SER A 67 16.32 -19.86 1.13
N MET A 68 16.42 -19.38 2.38
CA MET A 68 17.28 -19.99 3.41
C MET A 68 16.62 -21.16 4.17
N GLY A 69 15.37 -21.52 3.86
CA GLY A 69 14.72 -22.72 4.40
C GLY A 69 14.70 -22.76 5.93
N HIS A 70 15.13 -23.88 6.53
CA HIS A 70 15.09 -24.13 7.99
C HIS A 70 16.02 -23.27 8.84
N TYR A 71 16.90 -22.46 8.23
CA TYR A 71 17.88 -21.67 8.97
C TYR A 71 17.33 -20.33 9.47
N LEU A 72 16.20 -19.87 8.95
CA LEU A 72 15.52 -18.66 9.41
C LEU A 72 14.09 -18.98 9.84
N PRO A 73 13.62 -18.40 10.97
CA PRO A 73 12.25 -18.57 11.38
C PRO A 73 11.31 -18.01 10.31
N MET A 74 10.22 -18.74 10.07
CA MET A 74 9.18 -18.35 9.14
C MET A 74 8.58 -16.98 9.55
N PRO A 75 8.16 -16.14 8.60
CA PRO A 75 7.62 -14.83 8.90
C PRO A 75 6.46 -14.92 9.90
N SER A 76 6.44 -14.03 10.89
CA SER A 76 5.33 -14.03 11.86
C SER A 76 3.99 -13.76 11.18
N MET A 77 2.94 -14.44 11.63
CA MET A 77 1.56 -14.18 11.18
C MET A 77 1.13 -12.71 11.38
N THR A 78 1.82 -11.99 12.27
CA THR A 78 1.62 -10.56 12.49
C THR A 78 2.01 -9.74 11.26
N ILE A 79 3.12 -10.05 10.57
CA ILE A 79 3.49 -9.36 9.32
C ILE A 79 2.40 -9.54 8.28
N PHE A 80 1.94 -10.78 8.09
CA PHE A 80 0.88 -11.08 7.14
C PHE A 80 -0.40 -10.29 7.41
N ARG A 81 -0.84 -10.22 8.68
CA ARG A 81 -2.03 -9.44 9.07
C ARG A 81 -1.87 -7.95 8.80
N ASN A 82 -0.68 -7.38 8.98
CA ASN A 82 -0.43 -5.98 8.69
C ASN A 82 -0.38 -5.70 7.18
N LEU A 83 0.21 -6.59 6.38
CA LEU A 83 0.13 -6.50 4.92
C LEU A 83 -1.32 -6.54 4.42
N GLN A 84 -2.19 -7.38 5.01
CA GLN A 84 -3.62 -7.37 4.70
C GLN A 84 -4.33 -6.07 5.12
N SER A 85 -3.85 -5.39 6.17
CA SER A 85 -4.37 -4.08 6.57
C SER A 85 -3.96 -3.01 5.56
N CYS A 86 -2.69 -3.03 5.12
CA CYS A 86 -2.21 -2.20 4.01
C CYS A 86 -3.04 -2.41 2.75
N GLU A 87 -3.33 -3.66 2.38
CA GLU A 87 -4.14 -4.01 1.22
C GLU A 87 -5.50 -3.32 1.25
N LYS A 88 -6.22 -3.42 2.37
CA LYS A 88 -7.55 -2.79 2.52
C LYS A 88 -7.48 -1.26 2.44
N THR A 89 -6.45 -0.67 3.04
CA THR A 89 -6.22 0.78 2.98
C THR A 89 -5.93 1.24 1.56
N LEU A 90 -5.04 0.54 0.85
CA LEU A 90 -4.68 0.84 -0.53
C LEU A 90 -5.82 0.55 -1.52
N GLN A 91 -6.62 -0.49 -1.30
CA GLN A 91 -7.80 -0.79 -2.10
C GLN A 91 -8.81 0.36 -2.01
N THR A 92 -9.05 0.89 -0.80
CA THR A 92 -9.93 2.06 -0.62
C THR A 92 -9.43 3.26 -1.43
N LEU A 93 -8.11 3.51 -1.43
CA LEU A 93 -7.50 4.59 -2.20
C LEU A 93 -7.57 4.33 -3.71
N ASN A 94 -7.32 3.09 -4.14
CA ASN A 94 -7.40 2.68 -5.54
C ASN A 94 -8.82 2.85 -6.08
N GLU A 95 -9.85 2.43 -5.34
CA GLU A 95 -11.25 2.62 -5.73
C GLU A 95 -11.62 4.11 -5.88
N LEU A 96 -11.08 4.98 -5.02
CA LEU A 96 -11.29 6.42 -5.14
C LEU A 96 -10.62 6.96 -6.40
N VAL A 97 -9.39 6.55 -6.67
CA VAL A 97 -8.63 6.88 -7.89
C VAL A 97 -9.36 6.39 -9.14
N GLU A 98 -9.84 5.15 -9.16
CA GLU A 98 -10.59 4.57 -10.27
C GLU A 98 -11.91 5.30 -10.51
N LYS A 99 -12.69 5.59 -9.46
CA LYS A 99 -13.94 6.38 -9.58
C LYS A 99 -13.69 7.75 -10.21
N LEU A 100 -12.56 8.38 -9.87
CA LEU A 100 -12.14 9.65 -10.47
C LEU A 100 -11.71 9.48 -11.94
N GLY A 101 -11.05 8.37 -12.25
CA GLY A 101 -10.69 7.95 -13.61
C GLY A 101 -11.90 7.68 -14.52
N THR A 102 -12.86 6.89 -14.06
CA THR A 102 -14.05 6.51 -14.85
C THR A 102 -14.97 7.71 -15.11
N SER A 103 -15.13 8.61 -14.12
CA SER A 103 -15.86 9.87 -14.30
C SER A 103 -15.25 10.78 -15.39
N MET A 104 -13.99 10.55 -15.75
CA MET A 104 -13.25 11.30 -16.77
C MET A 104 -13.50 10.75 -18.18
N SER A 105 -13.56 9.43 -18.34
CA SER A 105 -13.69 8.77 -19.65
C SER A 105 -15.06 8.96 -20.31
N LEU A 106 -16.12 9.19 -19.54
CA LEU A 106 -17.49 9.34 -20.05
C LEU A 106 -17.83 10.78 -20.51
N ALA A 107 -16.95 11.75 -20.27
CA ALA A 107 -17.21 13.16 -20.56
C ALA A 107 -16.05 13.77 -21.35
N GLY A 108 -16.21 13.89 -22.67
CA GLY A 108 -15.18 14.29 -23.65
C GLY A 108 -14.59 15.71 -23.56
N THR A 109 -14.33 16.24 -22.37
CA THR A 109 -13.59 17.50 -22.14
C THR A 109 -12.65 17.34 -20.93
N ALA A 110 -11.49 16.72 -21.18
CA ALA A 110 -10.65 16.09 -20.17
C ALA A 110 -9.95 17.04 -19.17
N SER A 111 -9.72 18.31 -19.48
CA SER A 111 -8.81 19.16 -18.66
C SER A 111 -9.52 19.97 -17.54
N THR A 112 -10.69 20.56 -17.82
CA THR A 112 -11.40 21.42 -16.86
C THR A 112 -12.24 20.63 -15.86
N ARG A 113 -12.79 19.47 -16.25
CA ARG A 113 -13.53 18.57 -15.34
C ARG A 113 -12.63 17.71 -14.46
N LEU A 114 -11.39 17.43 -14.88
CA LEU A 114 -10.37 16.83 -14.02
C LEU A 114 -10.27 17.58 -12.69
N LYS A 115 -10.20 18.92 -12.80
CA LYS A 115 -10.02 19.84 -11.68
C LYS A 115 -11.23 19.84 -10.75
N SER A 116 -12.44 19.87 -11.30
CA SER A 116 -13.68 19.91 -10.52
C SER A 116 -14.05 18.54 -9.93
N GLY A 117 -13.91 17.45 -10.69
CA GLY A 117 -14.15 16.07 -10.22
C GLY A 117 -13.19 15.68 -9.10
N LEU A 118 -11.91 16.00 -9.23
CA LEU A 118 -10.93 15.79 -8.16
C LEU A 118 -11.23 16.65 -6.92
N LYS A 119 -11.64 17.91 -7.11
CA LYS A 119 -12.05 18.80 -6.00
C LYS A 119 -13.30 18.29 -5.27
N ILE A 120 -14.20 17.59 -5.97
CA ILE A 120 -15.44 17.05 -5.41
C ILE A 120 -15.21 15.68 -4.76
N GLY A 121 -14.45 14.78 -5.40
CA GLY A 121 -14.20 13.42 -4.91
C GLY A 121 -13.09 13.30 -3.87
N MET A 122 -12.05 14.14 -3.97
CA MET A 122 -10.99 14.25 -2.96
C MET A 122 -11.10 15.62 -2.29
N LYS A 123 -12.11 15.79 -1.43
CA LYS A 123 -12.09 16.92 -0.48
C LYS A 123 -10.82 16.80 0.36
N THR A 124 -10.21 17.92 0.71
CA THR A 124 -8.99 17.99 1.54
C THR A 124 -9.06 17.09 2.79
N LYS A 125 -10.25 16.97 3.39
CA LYS A 125 -10.52 16.04 4.50
C LYS A 125 -10.31 14.56 4.12
N GLY A 126 -10.80 14.12 2.96
CA GLY A 126 -10.61 12.75 2.49
C GLY A 126 -9.15 12.42 2.18
N ILE A 127 -8.37 13.38 1.66
CA ILE A 127 -6.93 13.18 1.47
C ILE A 127 -6.23 13.07 2.83
N ALA A 128 -6.52 13.97 3.76
CA ALA A 128 -5.94 13.93 5.11
C ALA A 128 -6.28 12.63 5.86
N ASP A 129 -7.51 12.14 5.77
CA ASP A 129 -7.92 10.86 6.37
C ASP A 129 -7.14 9.68 5.75
N MET A 130 -6.82 9.74 4.46
CA MET A 130 -5.97 8.75 3.79
C MET A 130 -4.49 8.88 4.19
N GLU A 131 -3.96 10.10 4.30
CA GLU A 131 -2.61 10.36 4.82
C GLU A 131 -2.44 9.69 6.19
N VAL A 132 -3.38 9.92 7.12
CA VAL A 132 -3.36 9.34 8.48
C VAL A 132 -3.41 7.80 8.45
N ARG A 133 -4.23 7.22 7.56
CA ARG A 133 -4.33 5.77 7.43
C ARG A 133 -3.03 5.16 6.91
N ILE A 134 -2.44 5.72 5.85
CA ILE A 134 -1.19 5.23 5.27
C ILE A 134 -0.04 5.37 6.28
N ASP A 135 0.06 6.51 6.96
CA ASP A 135 1.07 6.73 7.99
C ASP A 135 0.96 5.70 9.13
N ARG A 136 -0.27 5.38 9.55
CA ARG A 136 -0.53 4.34 10.54
C ARG A 136 -0.07 2.96 10.07
N GLU A 137 -0.33 2.61 8.82
CA GLU A 137 0.13 1.34 8.23
C GLU A 137 1.66 1.26 8.16
N ILE A 138 2.33 2.34 7.74
CA ILE A 138 3.81 2.43 7.75
C ILE A 138 4.36 2.17 9.15
N ASN A 139 3.79 2.84 10.16
CA ASN A 139 4.23 2.67 11.54
C ASN A 139 4.03 1.23 12.03
N TYR A 140 2.90 0.59 11.72
CA TYR A 140 2.68 -0.81 12.08
C TYR A 140 3.63 -1.77 11.38
N LEU A 141 3.89 -1.57 10.09
CA LEU A 141 4.85 -2.38 9.35
C LEU A 141 6.27 -2.23 9.92
N HIS A 142 6.72 -1.03 10.26
CA HIS A 142 8.00 -0.80 10.93
C HIS A 142 8.11 -1.55 12.26
N ILE A 143 7.08 -1.47 13.10
CA ILE A 143 7.07 -2.16 14.40
C ILE A 143 7.14 -3.68 14.18
N CYS A 144 6.38 -4.21 13.22
CA CYS A 144 6.36 -5.64 12.93
C CYS A 144 7.68 -6.13 12.33
N LEU A 145 8.30 -5.33 11.47
CA LEU A 145 9.60 -5.63 10.88
C LEU A 145 10.69 -5.66 11.97
N GLY A 146 10.71 -4.66 12.85
CA GLY A 146 11.62 -4.61 13.99
C GLY A 146 11.45 -5.81 14.93
N ALA A 147 10.20 -6.16 15.24
CA ALA A 147 9.90 -7.34 16.07
C ALA A 147 10.37 -8.65 15.41
N ASN A 148 10.18 -8.80 14.09
CA ASN A 148 10.62 -9.98 13.35
C ASN A 148 12.15 -10.09 13.30
N LEU A 149 12.86 -8.97 13.07
CA LEU A 149 14.32 -8.94 13.09
C LEU A 149 14.89 -9.25 14.48
N SER A 150 14.27 -8.74 15.55
CA SER A 150 14.68 -9.04 16.93
C SER A 150 14.45 -10.49 17.34
N ALA A 151 13.56 -11.21 16.64
CA ALA A 151 13.34 -12.64 16.86
C ALA A 151 14.35 -13.52 16.12
N ILE A 152 15.13 -12.94 15.19
CA ILE A 152 16.16 -13.62 14.39
C ILE A 152 17.57 -13.41 14.98
N SER A 153 17.78 -12.32 15.74
CA SER A 153 19.04 -12.00 16.44
C SER A 153 19.23 -12.77 17.73
#